data_AF-A0A0C9TJE9-F1
#
_entry.id   AF-A0A0C9TJE9-F1
#
_cell.length_a   1.000
_cell.length_b   1.000
_cell.length_c   1.000
_cell.angle_alpha   90.00
_cell.angle_beta   90.00
_cell.angle_gamma   90.00
#
_symmetry.space_group_name_H-M   'P 1'
#
loop_
_entity.id
_entity.type
_entity.pdbx_description
1 polymer ?
#
loop_
_entity_poly.entity_id
_entity_poly.type
_entity_poly.pdbx_seq_one_letter_code
_entity_poly.pdbx_strand_id
1 'polypeptide(L)'
;MALKQNIMNITTDGAARERDPVYLCFLKMLQDAGLGKNFVKLAKGSSAPTQVYLNARPGYYGSKGAAIIESTLMCIVDLERTPTESFAPLTLSRFTRYFLVPFIGAHLISQDLKCAPEVAFGEMLESVDAGDTLHPAEDGDEDLEDIMKANMDARRRERTAEIAERRQAEAKAEEALQIENSQKMAVRSKAQRKRATEIAAQRQAEAQAQQAPQIEAQKSTETAGTASEPTRVSLHRAAKGVKKVAGPSVSGTSKEDAKEPELVQKSSPEARGPDERRAASDAESTNSVPPRLRYRKTSPGRHQ
;
A
#
# COMPACT_ATOMS: atom_id res chain seq x y z
N MET A 1 12.49 -7.16 16.94
CA MET A 1 11.01 -7.14 16.88
C MET A 1 10.37 -6.19 17.88
N ALA A 2 10.81 -6.16 19.15
CA ALA A 2 10.21 -5.29 20.18
C ALA A 2 10.22 -3.79 19.83
N LEU A 3 11.33 -3.25 19.30
CA LEU A 3 11.42 -1.82 18.95
C LEU A 3 10.47 -1.42 17.81
N LYS A 4 10.31 -2.25 16.78
CA LYS A 4 9.35 -2.00 15.69
C LYS A 4 7.92 -1.88 16.22
N GLN A 5 7.51 -2.81 17.08
CA GLN A 5 6.18 -2.73 17.68
C GLN A 5 6.03 -1.51 18.58
N ASN A 6 7.07 -1.15 19.34
CA ASN A 6 7.05 0.06 20.16
C ASN A 6 6.88 1.32 19.29
N ILE A 7 7.66 1.45 18.21
CA ILE A 7 7.53 2.56 17.23
C ILE A 7 6.10 2.62 16.67
N MET A 8 5.49 1.49 16.31
CA MET A 8 4.11 1.48 15.83
C MET A 8 3.14 1.94 16.90
N ASN A 9 3.26 1.42 18.13
CA ASN A 9 2.40 1.79 19.25
C ASN A 9 2.51 3.29 19.57
N ILE A 10 3.71 3.83 19.72
CA ILE A 10 3.87 5.27 20.01
C ILE A 10 3.40 6.16 18.85
N THR A 11 3.44 5.65 17.61
CA THR A 11 3.00 6.41 16.44
C THR A 11 1.48 6.45 16.36
N THR A 12 0.78 5.36 16.63
CA THR A 12 -0.68 5.26 16.42
C THR A 12 -1.52 5.42 17.69
N ASP A 13 -0.99 5.09 18.86
CA ASP A 13 -1.68 5.11 20.16
C ASP A 13 -1.13 6.23 21.06
N GLY A 14 -1.94 7.29 21.23
CA GLY A 14 -1.61 8.41 22.10
C GLY A 14 -1.45 8.00 23.58
N ALA A 15 -2.21 7.02 24.06
CA ALA A 15 -2.11 6.56 25.45
C ALA A 15 -0.83 5.76 25.69
N ALA A 16 -0.40 4.96 24.72
CA ALA A 16 0.90 4.30 24.77
C ALA A 16 2.03 5.34 24.80
N ARG A 17 1.93 6.37 23.95
CA ARG A 17 2.90 7.47 23.90
C ARG A 17 3.00 8.21 25.23
N GLU A 18 1.89 8.57 25.86
CA GLU A 18 1.87 9.29 27.15
C GLU A 18 2.47 8.51 28.32
N ARG A 19 2.60 7.18 28.21
CA ARG A 19 3.23 6.33 29.22
C ARG A 19 4.72 6.09 28.96
N ASP A 20 5.20 6.48 27.78
CA ASP A 20 6.58 6.21 27.41
C ASP A 20 7.54 7.21 28.09
N PRO A 21 8.60 6.72 28.76
CA PRO A 21 9.51 7.58 29.51
C PRO A 21 10.28 8.57 28.63
N VAL A 22 10.65 8.18 27.41
CA VAL A 22 11.36 9.05 26.47
C VAL A 22 10.42 10.16 25.99
N TYR A 23 9.16 9.83 25.75
CA TYR A 23 8.15 10.84 25.43
C TYR A 23 7.96 11.86 26.55
N LEU A 24 7.92 11.40 27.80
CA LEU A 24 7.81 12.30 28.95
C LEU A 24 9.02 13.22 29.10
N CYS A 25 10.25 12.71 28.88
CA CYS A 25 11.45 13.53 28.83
C CYS A 25 11.38 14.58 27.72
N PHE A 26 10.91 14.19 26.53
CA PHE A 26 10.72 15.10 25.41
C PHE A 26 9.68 16.20 25.71
N LEU A 27 8.53 15.86 26.30
CA LEU A 27 7.52 16.86 26.70
C LEU A 27 8.05 17.84 27.73
N LYS A 28 8.86 17.36 28.69
CA LYS A 28 9.53 18.22 29.67
C LYS A 28 10.49 19.18 28.97
N MET A 29 11.31 18.69 28.04
CA MET A 29 12.22 19.52 27.24
C MET A 29 11.47 20.60 26.45
N LEU A 30 10.34 20.27 25.81
CA LEU A 30 9.51 21.27 25.12
C LEU A 30 8.94 22.31 26.08
N GLN A 31 8.52 21.88 27.27
CA GLN A 31 8.03 22.77 28.31
C GLN A 31 9.14 23.73 28.79
N ASP A 32 10.33 23.22 29.06
CA ASP A 32 11.50 23.98 29.51
C ASP A 32 11.96 24.99 28.43
N ALA A 33 11.77 24.65 27.15
CA ALA A 33 11.99 25.56 26.01
C ALA A 33 10.87 26.60 25.79
N GLY A 34 9.87 26.67 26.67
CA GLY A 34 8.76 27.62 26.57
C GLY A 34 7.74 27.31 25.47
N LEU A 35 7.80 26.12 24.87
CA LEU A 35 6.87 25.71 23.81
C LEU A 35 5.56 25.15 24.36
N GLY A 36 5.56 24.74 25.63
CA GLY A 36 4.44 24.07 26.27
C GLY A 36 4.34 22.61 25.82
N LYS A 37 3.33 21.91 26.36
CA LYS A 37 3.11 20.48 26.09
C LYS A 37 2.33 20.23 24.78
N ASN A 38 1.77 21.28 24.20
CA ASN A 38 0.94 21.18 23.01
C ASN A 38 1.77 21.55 21.80
N PHE A 39 1.99 20.62 20.87
CA PHE A 39 2.76 20.81 19.62
C PHE A 39 2.24 21.94 18.71
N VAL A 40 1.18 22.65 19.09
CA VAL A 40 0.57 23.76 18.35
C VAL A 40 1.59 24.85 17.99
N LYS A 41 2.53 25.18 18.88
CA LYS A 41 3.58 26.16 18.57
C LYS A 41 4.57 25.65 17.51
N LEU A 42 4.91 24.37 17.57
CA LEU A 42 5.74 23.68 16.58
C LEU A 42 5.03 23.51 15.22
N ALA A 43 3.70 23.45 15.22
CA ALA A 43 2.89 23.37 14.01
C ALA A 43 2.78 24.73 13.29
N LYS A 44 2.61 25.83 14.02
CA LYS A 44 2.32 27.16 13.46
C LYS A 44 3.55 27.91 12.94
N GLY A 45 4.75 27.59 13.42
CA GLY A 45 5.98 28.27 13.00
C GLY A 45 6.46 27.88 11.60
N SER A 46 7.01 28.84 10.85
CA SER A 46 7.87 28.56 9.68
C SER A 46 9.19 27.90 10.11
N SER A 47 9.65 28.16 11.33
CA SER A 47 10.74 27.46 12.00
C SER A 47 10.33 27.01 13.41
N ALA A 48 10.63 25.75 13.74
CA ALA A 48 10.70 25.37 15.15
C ALA A 48 11.82 26.19 15.82
N PRO A 49 11.72 26.53 17.12
CA PRO A 49 12.83 27.16 17.82
C PRO A 49 14.10 26.34 17.60
N THR A 50 15.22 27.01 17.30
CA THR A 50 16.50 26.37 17.00
C THR A 50 16.87 25.32 18.05
N GLN A 51 16.55 25.58 19.32
CA GLN A 51 16.79 24.64 20.41
C GLN A 51 16.06 23.30 20.24
N VAL A 52 14.83 23.28 19.72
CA VAL A 52 14.12 22.01 19.46
C VAL A 52 14.78 21.26 18.32
N TYR A 53 15.24 21.97 17.29
CA TYR A 53 15.96 21.33 16.20
C TYR A 53 17.27 20.71 16.69
N LEU A 54 18.05 21.45 17.47
CA LEU A 54 19.31 20.96 18.04
C LEU A 54 19.09 19.77 18.96
N ASN A 55 18.07 19.82 19.82
CA ASN A 55 17.74 18.75 20.74
C ASN A 55 17.05 17.55 20.05
N ALA A 56 16.58 17.73 18.81
CA ALA A 56 15.94 16.66 18.04
C ALA A 56 16.95 15.77 17.28
N ARG A 57 18.24 15.92 17.56
CA ARG A 57 19.30 15.14 16.93
C ARG A 57 19.55 13.88 17.76
N PRO A 58 19.91 12.75 17.13
CA PRO A 58 20.04 11.46 17.81
C PRO A 58 21.37 11.32 18.59
N GLY A 59 21.85 12.39 19.24
CA GLY A 59 23.09 12.39 20.04
C GLY A 59 24.32 11.96 19.24
N TYR A 60 25.11 11.05 19.80
CA TYR A 60 26.37 10.61 19.20
C TYR A 60 26.23 9.93 17.82
N TYR A 61 25.03 9.62 17.33
CA TYR A 61 24.85 9.15 15.96
C TYR A 61 24.90 10.27 14.91
N GLY A 62 24.84 11.53 15.33
CA GLY A 62 24.97 12.70 14.46
C GLY A 62 23.91 12.84 13.37
N SER A 63 24.17 13.71 12.41
CA SER A 63 23.30 13.94 11.25
C SER A 63 23.21 12.74 10.32
N LYS A 64 24.29 11.95 10.14
CA LYS A 64 24.25 10.74 9.31
C LYS A 64 23.31 9.70 9.91
N GLY A 65 23.41 9.46 11.23
CA GLY A 65 22.49 8.57 11.93
C GLY A 65 21.04 9.05 11.89
N ALA A 66 20.81 10.36 11.99
CA ALA A 66 19.48 10.94 11.85
C ALA A 66 18.86 10.62 10.48
N ALA A 67 19.64 10.77 9.40
CA ALA A 67 19.18 10.47 8.04
C ALA A 67 18.87 8.97 7.84
N ILE A 68 19.70 8.08 8.40
CA ILE A 68 19.45 6.63 8.38
C ILE A 68 18.16 6.29 9.13
N ILE A 69 17.98 6.81 10.35
CA ILE A 69 16.77 6.58 11.15
C ILE A 69 15.54 7.11 10.42
N GLU A 70 15.59 8.33 9.87
CA GLU A 70 14.48 8.93 9.12
C GLU A 70 14.13 8.08 7.88
N SER A 71 15.13 7.63 7.11
CA SER A 71 14.94 6.76 5.95
C SER A 71 14.29 5.42 6.33
N THR A 72 14.78 4.76 7.38
CA THR A 72 14.23 3.49 7.85
C THR A 72 12.81 3.66 8.41
N LEU A 73 12.52 4.77 9.10
CA LEU A 73 11.18 5.09 9.59
C LEU A 73 10.17 5.20 8.45
N MET A 74 10.55 5.78 7.31
CA MET A 74 9.67 5.88 6.13
C MET A 74 9.36 4.52 5.50
N CYS A 75 10.15 3.48 5.77
CA CYS A 75 9.83 2.11 5.38
C CYS A 75 8.88 1.42 6.34
N ILE A 76 8.94 1.76 7.64
CA ILE A 76 8.16 1.10 8.69
C ILE A 76 6.79 1.74 8.85
N VAL A 77 6.72 3.08 8.79
CA VAL A 77 5.50 3.85 8.98
C VAL A 77 4.78 3.97 7.64
N ASP A 78 3.62 3.31 7.52
CA ASP A 78 2.79 3.43 6.34
C ASP A 78 2.01 4.75 6.36
N LEU A 79 2.44 5.69 5.51
CA LEU A 79 1.83 7.00 5.36
C LEU A 79 0.34 6.95 5.00
N GLU A 80 -0.09 5.93 4.26
CA GLU A 80 -1.47 5.82 3.78
C GLU A 80 -2.40 5.24 4.85
N ARG A 81 -1.84 4.46 5.77
CA ARG A 81 -2.61 3.77 6.82
C ARG A 81 -2.51 4.46 8.18
N THR A 82 -1.52 5.31 8.39
CA THR A 82 -1.34 6.00 9.68
C THR A 82 -2.33 7.16 9.80
N PRO A 83 -3.21 7.17 10.82
CA PRO A 83 -4.19 8.25 10.98
C PRO A 83 -3.51 9.61 11.18
N THR A 84 -3.96 10.63 10.45
CA THR A 84 -3.40 12.00 10.55
C THR A 84 -3.55 12.59 11.96
N GLU A 85 -4.60 12.20 12.67
CA GLU A 85 -4.87 12.63 14.05
C GLU A 85 -3.77 12.20 15.02
N SER A 86 -3.07 11.09 14.74
CA SER A 86 -2.06 10.54 15.64
C SER A 86 -0.81 11.43 15.77
N PHE A 87 -0.56 12.31 14.80
CA PHE A 87 0.56 13.26 14.82
C PHE A 87 0.12 14.72 14.74
N ALA A 88 -1.18 14.99 14.69
CA ALA A 88 -1.70 16.35 14.78
C ALA A 88 -1.30 17.01 16.12
N PRO A 89 -1.04 18.32 16.13
CA PRO A 89 -1.10 19.28 15.02
C PRO A 89 0.13 19.32 14.10
N LEU A 90 1.14 18.45 14.28
CA LEU A 90 2.30 18.42 13.39
C LEU A 90 1.96 17.76 12.05
N THR A 91 2.76 18.05 11.03
CA THR A 91 2.84 17.18 9.86
C THR A 91 3.65 15.94 10.22
N LEU A 92 3.48 14.84 9.50
CA LEU A 92 4.26 13.64 9.78
C LEU A 92 5.76 13.91 9.68
N SER A 93 6.24 14.62 8.67
CA SER A 93 7.68 14.94 8.56
C SER A 93 8.20 15.68 9.80
N ARG A 94 7.43 16.63 10.33
CA ARG A 94 7.79 17.32 11.59
C ARG A 94 7.71 16.40 12.80
N PHE A 95 6.72 15.53 12.87
CA PHE A 95 6.60 14.54 13.94
C PHE A 95 7.75 13.53 13.91
N THR A 96 8.13 13.06 12.72
CA THR A 96 9.27 12.18 12.51
C THR A 96 10.56 12.86 12.98
N ARG A 97 10.84 14.05 12.46
CA ARG A 97 12.07 14.77 12.75
C ARG A 97 12.19 15.21 14.20
N TYR A 98 11.14 15.81 14.77
CA TYR A 98 11.20 16.38 16.11
C TYR A 98 10.92 15.39 17.22
N PHE A 99 10.30 14.24 16.92
CA PHE A 99 9.94 13.27 17.95
C PHE A 99 10.44 11.86 17.66
N LEU A 100 10.07 11.25 16.51
CA LEU A 100 10.42 9.84 16.29
C LEU A 100 11.94 9.60 16.17
N VAL A 101 12.67 10.49 15.50
CA VAL A 101 14.14 10.38 15.38
C VAL A 101 14.81 10.46 16.77
N PRO A 102 14.55 11.47 17.61
CA PRO A 102 15.03 11.51 19.00
C PRO A 102 14.60 10.31 19.83
N PHE A 103 13.35 9.88 19.69
CA PHE A 103 12.82 8.74 20.40
C PHE A 103 13.61 7.47 20.11
N ILE A 104 13.85 7.19 18.81
CA ILE A 104 14.65 6.04 18.39
C ILE A 104 16.10 6.21 18.82
N GLY A 105 16.68 7.41 18.66
CA GLY A 105 18.04 7.72 19.11
C GLY A 105 18.25 7.36 20.57
N ALA A 106 17.39 7.85 21.47
CA ALA A 106 17.46 7.53 22.89
C ALA A 106 17.30 6.02 23.18
N HIS A 107 16.45 5.31 22.45
CA HIS A 107 16.32 3.85 22.62
C HIS A 107 17.54 3.07 22.12
N LEU A 108 18.18 3.49 21.03
CA LEU A 108 19.41 2.88 20.55
C LEU A 108 20.56 3.13 21.54
N ILE A 109 20.67 4.35 22.06
CA ILE A 109 21.65 4.70 23.11
C ILE A 109 21.41 3.88 24.39
N SER A 110 20.15 3.73 24.80
CA SER A 110 19.78 2.91 25.96
C SER A 110 20.21 1.45 25.79
N GLN A 111 20.13 0.91 24.56
CA GLN A 111 20.59 -0.44 24.25
C GLN A 111 22.12 -0.54 24.26
N ASP A 112 22.80 0.42 23.64
CA ASP A 112 24.27 0.47 23.54
C ASP A 112 24.91 0.60 24.93
N LEU A 113 24.40 1.52 25.74
CA LEU A 113 24.91 1.82 27.08
C LEU A 113 24.30 0.94 28.18
N LYS A 114 23.30 0.12 27.85
CA LYS A 114 22.55 -0.73 28.80
C LYS A 114 22.02 0.06 30.00
N CYS A 115 21.50 1.26 29.74
CA CYS A 115 20.96 2.17 30.74
C CYS A 115 19.45 2.40 30.55
N ALA A 116 18.81 3.07 31.51
CA ALA A 116 17.39 3.40 31.41
C ALA A 116 17.14 4.42 30.27
N PRO A 117 16.00 4.36 29.56
CA PRO A 117 15.71 5.24 28.43
C PRO A 117 15.79 6.75 28.76
N GLU A 118 15.46 7.15 29.98
CA GLU A 118 15.54 8.54 30.45
C GLU A 118 16.99 9.01 30.58
N VAL A 119 17.87 8.13 31.06
CA VAL A 119 19.32 8.40 31.14
C VAL A 119 19.90 8.51 29.74
N ALA A 120 19.51 7.59 28.85
CA ALA A 120 19.91 7.60 27.45
C ALA A 120 19.43 8.86 26.70
N PHE A 121 18.23 9.37 27.02
CA PHE A 121 17.76 10.64 26.47
C PHE A 121 18.62 11.82 26.94
N GLY A 122 19.08 11.82 28.19
CA GLY A 122 20.05 12.81 28.69
C GLY A 122 21.36 12.74 27.92
N GLU A 123 21.93 11.55 27.79
CA GLU A 123 23.16 11.31 27.00
C GLU A 123 22.99 11.74 25.54
N MET A 124 21.82 11.48 24.94
CA MET A 124 21.51 11.91 23.59
C MET A 124 21.63 13.42 23.43
N LEU A 125 21.14 14.20 24.41
CA LEU A 125 21.24 15.66 24.37
C LEU A 125 22.67 16.16 24.59
N GLU A 126 23.42 15.51 25.49
CA GLU A 126 24.79 15.89 25.83
C GLU A 126 25.80 15.55 24.72
N SER A 127 25.51 14.52 23.92
CA SER A 127 26.41 13.99 22.88
C SER A 127 26.14 14.51 21.46
N VAL A 128 25.21 15.45 21.27
CA VAL A 128 24.82 15.98 19.94
C VAL A 128 26.03 16.49 19.16
N ASP A 129 26.79 17.43 19.73
CA ASP A 129 27.92 18.07 19.03
C ASP A 129 29.02 17.06 18.67
N ALA A 130 29.25 16.09 19.56
CA ALA A 130 30.20 15.01 19.32
C ALA A 130 29.73 14.10 18.18
N GLY A 131 28.45 13.75 18.14
CA GLY A 131 27.87 12.92 17.09
C GLY A 131 27.98 13.55 15.72
N ASP A 132 27.73 14.86 15.60
CA ASP A 132 27.84 15.53 14.30
C ASP A 132 29.28 15.71 13.82
N THR A 133 30.20 15.83 14.78
CA THR A 133 31.63 15.86 14.48
C THR A 133 32.12 14.50 13.99
N LEU A 134 31.62 13.40 14.58
CA LEU A 134 32.02 12.04 14.24
C LEU A 134 31.30 11.48 13.02
N HIS A 135 30.04 11.85 12.82
CA HIS A 135 29.13 11.31 11.81
C HIS A 135 28.36 12.42 11.08
N PRO A 136 29.06 13.34 10.38
CA PRO A 136 28.42 14.34 9.55
C PRO A 136 27.68 13.66 8.39
N ALA A 137 26.56 14.25 7.98
CA ALA A 137 25.90 13.90 6.74
C ALA A 137 26.48 14.82 5.65
N GLU A 138 27.47 14.31 4.93
CA GLU A 138 28.13 15.03 3.84
C GLU A 138 27.44 14.71 2.50
N ASP A 139 27.44 15.68 1.60
CA ASP A 139 27.01 15.44 0.22
C ASP A 139 28.01 14.47 -0.45
N GLY A 140 27.50 13.38 -1.04
CA GLY A 140 28.35 12.34 -1.64
C GLY A 140 28.78 11.22 -0.69
N ASP A 141 28.12 11.08 0.46
CA ASP A 141 28.26 9.89 1.31
C ASP A 141 27.60 8.67 0.64
N GLU A 142 28.38 7.94 -0.16
CA GLU A 142 27.94 6.77 -0.93
C GLU A 142 27.24 5.73 -0.05
N ASP A 143 27.74 5.50 1.18
CA ASP A 143 27.14 4.55 2.12
C ASP A 143 25.72 4.99 2.54
N LEU A 144 25.55 6.28 2.84
CA LEU A 144 24.25 6.84 3.21
C LEU A 144 23.26 6.75 2.04
N GLU A 145 23.71 7.09 0.82
CA GLU A 145 22.90 6.98 -0.40
C GLU A 145 22.47 5.54 -0.67
N ASP A 146 23.38 4.57 -0.53
CA ASP A 146 23.08 3.15 -0.71
C ASP A 146 22.07 2.63 0.32
N ILE A 147 22.19 3.05 1.58
CA ILE A 147 21.19 2.72 2.62
C ILE A 147 19.82 3.32 2.27
N MET A 148 19.78 4.59 1.88
CA MET A 148 18.53 5.26 1.50
C MET A 148 17.89 4.59 0.28
N LYS A 149 18.68 4.23 -0.72
CA LYS A 149 18.24 3.51 -1.91
C LYS A 149 17.71 2.12 -1.57
N ALA A 150 18.42 1.37 -0.74
CA ALA A 150 17.98 0.05 -0.29
C ALA A 150 16.63 0.11 0.45
N ASN A 151 16.45 1.11 1.30
CA ASN A 151 15.20 1.39 2.01
C ASN A 151 14.05 1.73 1.04
N MET A 152 14.29 2.62 0.07
CA MET A 152 13.30 2.94 -0.97
C MET A 152 12.91 1.72 -1.81
N ASP A 153 13.89 0.91 -2.21
CA ASP A 153 13.64 -0.30 -2.98
C ASP A 153 12.87 -1.34 -2.17
N ALA A 154 13.19 -1.51 -0.89
CA ALA A 154 12.44 -2.39 0.01
C ALA A 154 10.97 -1.98 0.09
N ARG A 155 10.70 -0.69 0.29
CA ARG A 155 9.34 -0.14 0.34
C ARG A 155 8.60 -0.30 -1.00
N ARG A 156 9.30 -0.08 -2.13
CA ARG A 156 8.74 -0.29 -3.47
C ARG A 156 8.34 -1.75 -3.69
N ARG A 157 9.17 -2.70 -3.27
CA ARG A 157 8.88 -4.14 -3.40
C ARG A 157 7.66 -4.54 -2.56
N GLU A 158 7.59 -4.09 -1.31
CA GLU A 158 6.44 -4.34 -0.42
C GLU A 158 5.14 -3.80 -1.05
N ARG A 159 5.15 -2.56 -1.53
CA ARG A 159 3.97 -1.95 -2.18
C ARG A 159 3.56 -2.68 -3.44
N THR A 160 4.54 -3.12 -4.24
CA THR A 160 4.26 -3.88 -5.47
C THR A 160 3.63 -5.23 -5.13
N ALA A 161 4.11 -5.90 -4.08
CA ALA A 161 3.54 -7.16 -3.60
C ALA A 161 2.10 -6.97 -3.08
N GLU A 162 1.84 -5.91 -2.31
CA GLU A 162 0.49 -5.57 -1.82
C GLU A 162 -0.50 -5.33 -2.97
N ILE A 163 -0.10 -4.56 -3.99
CA ILE A 163 -0.92 -4.31 -5.17
C ILE A 163 -1.19 -5.61 -5.94
N ALA A 164 -0.19 -6.47 -6.07
CA ALA A 164 -0.33 -7.76 -6.75
C ALA A 164 -1.30 -8.69 -6.00
N GLU A 165 -1.18 -8.76 -4.67
CA GLU A 165 -2.09 -9.53 -3.81
C GLU A 165 -3.53 -9.02 -3.92
N ARG A 166 -3.72 -7.69 -3.85
CA ARG A 166 -5.03 -7.07 -4.00
C ARG A 166 -5.68 -7.40 -5.35
N ARG A 167 -4.92 -7.30 -6.45
CA ARG A 167 -5.42 -7.66 -7.79
C ARG A 167 -5.78 -9.14 -7.88
N GLN A 168 -5.00 -10.01 -7.24
CA GLN A 168 -5.30 -11.44 -7.20
C GLN A 168 -6.58 -11.72 -6.40
N ALA A 169 -6.79 -11.02 -5.28
CA ALA A 169 -8.01 -11.13 -4.49
C ALA A 169 -9.24 -10.63 -5.26
N GLU A 170 -9.11 -9.49 -5.95
CA GLU A 170 -10.17 -8.93 -6.81
C GLU A 170 -10.52 -9.89 -7.97
N ALA A 171 -9.52 -10.46 -8.65
CA ALA A 171 -9.75 -11.43 -9.73
C ALA A 171 -10.45 -12.71 -9.25
N LYS A 172 -10.05 -13.24 -8.08
CA LYS A 172 -10.72 -14.40 -7.47
C LYS A 172 -12.17 -14.10 -7.08
N ALA A 173 -12.43 -12.89 -6.58
CA ALA A 173 -13.79 -12.46 -6.26
C ALA A 173 -14.66 -12.33 -7.51
N GLU A 174 -14.11 -11.80 -8.61
CA GLU A 174 -14.81 -11.71 -9.89
C GLU A 174 -15.11 -13.09 -10.48
N GLU A 175 -14.16 -14.02 -10.45
CA GLU A 175 -14.35 -15.41 -10.89
C GLU A 175 -15.46 -16.11 -10.06
N ALA A 176 -15.46 -15.94 -8.74
CA ALA A 176 -16.49 -16.49 -7.87
C ALA A 176 -17.89 -15.96 -8.22
N LEU A 177 -18.02 -14.66 -8.48
CA LEU A 177 -19.27 -14.04 -8.93
C LEU A 177 -19.72 -14.57 -10.30
N GLN A 178 -18.78 -14.80 -11.22
CA GLN A 178 -19.08 -15.37 -12.54
C GLN A 178 -19.59 -16.81 -12.42
N ILE A 179 -18.96 -17.63 -11.57
CA ILE A 179 -19.40 -19.00 -11.29
C ILE A 179 -20.80 -18.98 -10.68
N GLU A 180 -21.06 -18.15 -9.68
CA GLU A 180 -22.39 -18.03 -9.04
C GLU A 180 -23.47 -17.62 -10.06
N ASN A 181 -23.16 -16.63 -10.91
CA ASN A 181 -24.07 -16.19 -11.96
C ASN A 181 -24.35 -17.30 -12.99
N SER A 182 -23.33 -18.06 -13.39
CA SER A 182 -23.49 -19.20 -14.30
C SER A 182 -24.38 -20.29 -13.69
N GLN A 183 -24.24 -20.58 -12.40
CA GLN A 183 -25.07 -21.53 -11.67
C GLN A 183 -26.52 -21.04 -11.58
N LYS A 184 -26.74 -19.77 -11.24
CA LYS A 184 -28.07 -19.14 -11.22
C LYS A 184 -28.74 -19.21 -12.59
N MET A 185 -28.01 -18.96 -13.66
CA MET A 185 -28.53 -19.06 -15.03
C MET A 185 -28.86 -20.51 -15.42
N ALA A 186 -28.04 -21.48 -15.02
CA ALA A 186 -28.32 -22.90 -15.25
C ALA A 186 -29.59 -23.37 -14.51
N VAL A 187 -29.81 -22.94 -13.27
CA VAL A 187 -31.02 -23.24 -12.50
C VAL A 187 -32.25 -22.61 -13.15
N ARG A 188 -32.17 -21.34 -13.58
CA ARG A 188 -33.25 -20.65 -14.30
C ARG A 188 -33.59 -21.36 -15.62
N SER A 189 -32.59 -21.77 -16.39
CA SER A 189 -32.79 -22.51 -17.64
C SER A 189 -33.48 -23.86 -17.42
N LYS A 190 -33.07 -24.62 -16.38
CA LYS A 190 -33.73 -25.87 -16.00
C LYS A 190 -35.19 -25.64 -15.59
N ALA A 191 -35.47 -24.60 -14.80
CA ALA A 191 -36.82 -24.24 -14.38
C ALA A 191 -37.70 -23.83 -15.59
N GLN A 192 -37.16 -23.08 -16.54
CA GLN A 192 -37.87 -22.70 -17.78
C GLN A 192 -38.18 -23.93 -18.66
N ARG A 193 -37.23 -24.85 -18.82
CA ARG A 193 -37.45 -26.11 -19.55
C ARG A 193 -38.53 -26.98 -18.89
N LYS A 194 -38.53 -27.06 -17.55
CA LYS A 194 -39.57 -27.78 -16.79
C LYS A 194 -40.95 -27.16 -17.01
N ARG A 195 -41.07 -25.82 -16.93
CA ARG A 195 -42.33 -25.12 -17.22
C ARG A 195 -42.79 -25.32 -18.66
N ALA A 196 -41.88 -25.25 -19.64
CA ALA A 196 -42.23 -25.45 -21.05
C ALA A 196 -42.74 -26.88 -21.33
N THR A 197 -42.11 -27.89 -20.72
CA THR A 197 -42.54 -29.29 -20.85
C THR A 197 -43.88 -29.55 -20.17
N GLU A 198 -44.12 -28.95 -19.00
CA GLU A 198 -45.40 -29.01 -18.30
C GLU A 198 -46.54 -28.36 -19.10
N ILE A 199 -46.30 -27.17 -19.67
CA ILE A 199 -47.27 -26.50 -20.57
C ILE A 199 -47.55 -27.35 -21.82
N ALA A 200 -46.52 -27.96 -22.42
CA ALA A 200 -46.70 -28.82 -23.59
C ALA A 200 -47.53 -30.07 -23.26
N ALA A 201 -47.27 -30.72 -22.12
CA ALA A 201 -48.04 -31.86 -21.65
C ALA A 201 -49.51 -31.50 -21.38
N GLN A 202 -49.75 -30.34 -20.75
CA GLN A 202 -51.11 -29.84 -20.49
C GLN A 202 -51.88 -29.62 -21.81
N ARG A 203 -51.24 -29.00 -22.82
CA ARG A 203 -51.85 -28.81 -24.15
C ARG A 203 -52.16 -30.12 -24.86
N GLN A 204 -51.31 -31.13 -24.73
CA GLN A 204 -51.56 -32.47 -25.30
C GLN A 204 -52.74 -33.16 -24.63
N ALA A 205 -52.85 -33.07 -23.30
CA ALA A 205 -53.97 -33.62 -22.56
C ALA A 205 -55.31 -32.93 -22.95
N GLU A 206 -55.30 -31.60 -23.09
CA GLU A 206 -56.45 -30.83 -23.56
C GLU A 206 -56.86 -31.22 -25.00
N ALA A 207 -55.89 -31.39 -25.90
CA ALA A 207 -56.17 -31.82 -27.28
C ALA A 207 -56.75 -33.24 -27.36
N GLN A 208 -56.27 -34.18 -26.54
CA GLN A 208 -56.82 -35.53 -26.46
C GLN A 208 -58.25 -35.54 -25.88
N ALA A 209 -58.51 -34.73 -24.85
CA ALA A 209 -59.85 -34.61 -24.26
C ALA A 209 -60.89 -34.07 -25.28
N GLN A 210 -60.46 -33.17 -26.19
CA GLN A 210 -61.34 -32.63 -27.23
C GLN A 210 -61.63 -33.63 -28.38
N GLN A 211 -60.79 -34.65 -28.61
CA GLN A 211 -61.02 -35.66 -29.66
C GLN A 211 -61.92 -36.82 -29.23
N ALA A 212 -62.04 -37.10 -27.92
CA ALA A 212 -62.84 -38.21 -27.40
C ALA A 212 -64.35 -38.20 -27.81
N PRO A 213 -65.05 -37.05 -27.95
CA PRO A 213 -66.47 -37.05 -28.29
C PRO A 213 -66.80 -37.47 -29.74
N GLN A 214 -65.82 -37.51 -30.66
CA GLN A 214 -66.10 -37.80 -32.08
C GLN A 214 -66.03 -39.30 -32.43
N ILE A 215 -65.42 -40.13 -31.58
CA ILE A 215 -65.28 -41.58 -31.86
C ILE A 215 -66.56 -42.36 -31.50
N GLU A 216 -67.40 -41.87 -30.59
CA GLU A 216 -68.68 -42.50 -30.27
C GLU A 216 -69.76 -42.32 -31.36
N ALA A 217 -69.57 -41.41 -32.33
CA ALA A 217 -70.53 -41.19 -33.41
C ALA A 217 -70.26 -42.00 -34.70
N GLN A 218 -69.14 -42.73 -34.81
CA GLN A 218 -68.78 -43.48 -36.03
C GLN A 218 -68.75 -45.00 -35.87
N LYS A 219 -69.12 -45.55 -34.71
CA LYS A 219 -69.15 -47.00 -34.44
C LYS A 219 -70.47 -47.67 -34.83
N SER A 220 -71.08 -47.24 -35.93
CA SER A 220 -72.27 -47.88 -36.49
C SER A 220 -72.27 -47.84 -38.02
N THR A 221 -71.23 -48.40 -38.65
CA THR A 221 -71.33 -48.97 -40.01
C THR A 221 -70.08 -49.79 -40.33
N GLU A 222 -70.29 -50.92 -41.00
CA GLU A 222 -69.35 -51.71 -41.81
C GLU A 222 -68.62 -52.93 -41.20
N THR A 223 -69.33 -54.04 -41.34
CA THR A 223 -68.87 -55.39 -41.69
C THR A 223 -68.35 -55.52 -43.14
N ALA A 224 -67.33 -56.38 -43.32
CA ALA A 224 -66.96 -57.19 -44.50
C ALA A 224 -65.86 -56.71 -45.48
N GLY A 225 -64.95 -57.64 -45.86
CA GLY A 225 -64.04 -57.57 -47.03
C GLY A 225 -62.55 -57.64 -46.67
N THR A 226 -61.86 -58.79 -46.58
CA THR A 226 -61.34 -59.72 -47.63
C THR A 226 -60.04 -59.25 -48.35
N ALA A 227 -58.97 -60.02 -48.12
CA ALA A 227 -57.79 -60.36 -48.95
C ALA A 227 -56.90 -59.28 -49.62
N SER A 228 -55.57 -59.39 -49.41
CA SER A 228 -54.54 -59.71 -50.43
C SER A 228 -53.15 -59.16 -50.07
N GLU A 229 -52.17 -60.07 -50.03
CA GLU A 229 -50.71 -59.88 -50.28
C GLU A 229 -50.42 -59.12 -51.61
N PRO A 230 -49.20 -58.59 -51.92
CA PRO A 230 -47.90 -59.28 -51.79
C PRO A 230 -46.62 -58.45 -51.48
N THR A 231 -45.61 -59.16 -50.97
CA THR A 231 -44.17 -59.20 -51.31
C THR A 231 -43.56 -58.11 -52.23
N ARG A 232 -42.49 -57.41 -51.78
CA ARG A 232 -41.20 -57.32 -52.53
C ARG A 232 -40.00 -56.75 -51.76
N VAL A 233 -38.86 -57.32 -52.13
CA VAL A 233 -37.45 -57.25 -51.71
C VAL A 233 -36.73 -55.95 -52.15
N SER A 234 -35.72 -55.48 -51.40
CA SER A 234 -34.44 -54.88 -51.87
C SER A 234 -33.70 -54.20 -50.70
N LEU A 235 -32.61 -54.75 -50.13
CA LEU A 235 -31.19 -54.75 -50.56
C LEU A 235 -30.37 -53.47 -50.27
N HIS A 236 -29.30 -53.67 -49.47
CA HIS A 236 -28.03 -52.93 -49.34
C HIS A 236 -28.07 -51.46 -48.84
N ARG A 237 -27.17 -50.99 -47.97
CA ARG A 237 -25.70 -51.00 -48.12
C ARG A 237 -25.00 -50.59 -46.82
N ALA A 238 -23.84 -51.19 -46.56
CA ALA A 238 -22.91 -50.87 -45.50
C ALA A 238 -22.03 -49.63 -45.80
N ALA A 239 -21.70 -48.86 -44.76
CA ALA A 239 -20.47 -48.08 -44.59
C ALA A 239 -20.38 -47.73 -43.10
N LYS A 240 -19.48 -48.27 -42.27
CA LYS A 240 -18.01 -48.12 -42.20
C LYS A 240 -17.55 -46.65 -42.13
N GLY A 241 -16.99 -46.27 -40.99
CA GLY A 241 -16.15 -45.08 -40.78
C GLY A 241 -16.79 -44.00 -39.91
N VAL A 242 -16.13 -43.26 -39.03
CA VAL A 242 -14.72 -43.12 -38.66
C VAL A 242 -14.70 -42.39 -37.31
N LYS A 243 -13.77 -42.77 -36.42
CA LYS A 243 -13.35 -42.01 -35.23
C LYS A 243 -13.06 -40.54 -35.59
N LYS A 244 -13.61 -39.58 -34.85
CA LYS A 244 -12.93 -38.29 -34.68
C LYS A 244 -12.93 -37.87 -33.22
N VAL A 245 -11.79 -38.17 -32.59
CA VAL A 245 -11.29 -37.55 -31.36
C VAL A 245 -11.09 -36.07 -31.69
N ALA A 246 -11.83 -35.19 -31.03
CA ALA A 246 -11.52 -33.76 -31.00
C ALA A 246 -10.49 -33.53 -29.88
N GLY A 247 -9.21 -33.66 -30.25
CA GLY A 247 -8.13 -33.03 -29.48
C GLY A 247 -8.10 -31.53 -29.81
N PRO A 248 -7.69 -30.66 -28.86
CA PRO A 248 -7.49 -29.26 -29.13
C PRO A 248 -6.31 -29.05 -30.08
N SER A 249 -6.56 -28.33 -31.17
CA SER A 249 -5.56 -27.89 -32.13
C SER A 249 -4.69 -26.81 -31.49
N VAL A 250 -3.41 -27.13 -31.31
CA VAL A 250 -2.32 -26.20 -31.01
C VAL A 250 -1.59 -25.95 -32.32
N SER A 251 -1.84 -24.81 -32.96
CA SER A 251 -0.94 -24.22 -33.97
C SER A 251 -1.33 -22.77 -34.20
N GLY A 252 -0.75 -21.88 -33.39
CA GLY A 252 -0.69 -20.45 -33.63
C GLY A 252 0.75 -20.00 -33.45
N THR A 253 1.60 -20.29 -34.42
CA THR A 253 2.86 -19.56 -34.62
C THR A 253 2.54 -18.34 -35.47
N SER A 254 2.29 -17.21 -34.80
CA SER A 254 2.59 -15.90 -35.36
C SER A 254 3.46 -15.21 -34.32
N LYS A 255 4.77 -15.18 -34.61
CA LYS A 255 5.64 -14.11 -34.17
C LYS A 255 5.05 -12.83 -34.78
N GLU A 256 4.21 -12.14 -34.04
CA GLU A 256 4.03 -10.71 -34.23
C GLU A 256 4.93 -10.03 -33.22
N ASP A 257 5.89 -9.30 -33.77
CA ASP A 257 6.72 -8.35 -33.07
C ASP A 257 5.86 -7.51 -32.14
N ALA A 258 6.12 -7.64 -30.83
CA ALA A 258 5.70 -6.68 -29.84
C ALA A 258 6.45 -5.38 -30.15
N LYS A 259 5.88 -4.61 -31.07
CA LYS A 259 6.11 -3.18 -31.20
C LYS A 259 5.72 -2.60 -29.84
N GLU A 260 6.73 -2.21 -29.06
CA GLU A 260 6.56 -1.38 -27.88
C GLU A 260 5.54 -0.28 -28.23
N PRO A 261 4.56 0.01 -27.37
CA PRO A 261 3.93 1.30 -27.42
C PRO A 261 5.03 2.31 -27.07
N GLU A 262 5.62 2.88 -28.11
CA GLU A 262 6.36 4.12 -28.05
C GLU A 262 5.50 5.08 -27.24
N LEU A 263 5.91 5.28 -25.99
CA LEU A 263 5.34 6.23 -25.08
C LEU A 263 5.57 7.57 -25.77
N VAL A 264 4.55 8.04 -26.51
CA VAL A 264 4.48 9.39 -27.02
C VAL A 264 4.61 10.27 -25.80
N GLN A 265 5.84 10.71 -25.54
CA GLN A 265 6.15 11.86 -24.73
C GLN A 265 5.41 13.00 -25.40
N LYS A 266 4.20 13.27 -24.90
CA LYS A 266 3.59 14.57 -25.10
C LYS A 266 4.55 15.55 -24.46
N SER A 267 5.38 16.14 -25.31
CA SER A 267 6.13 17.35 -25.04
C SER A 267 5.16 18.32 -24.41
N SER A 268 5.33 18.49 -23.10
CA SER A 268 4.69 19.54 -22.35
C SER A 268 5.04 20.87 -23.05
N PRO A 269 4.07 21.74 -23.33
CA PRO A 269 4.38 23.04 -23.91
C PRO A 269 5.28 23.77 -22.92
N GLU A 270 6.47 24.15 -23.41
CA GLU A 270 7.35 25.10 -22.75
C GLU A 270 6.55 26.35 -22.41
N ALA A 271 6.19 26.47 -21.13
CA ALA A 271 5.79 27.74 -20.56
C ALA A 271 7.06 28.61 -20.58
N ARG A 272 7.17 29.43 -21.63
CA ARG A 272 8.06 30.60 -21.65
C ARG A 272 7.75 31.45 -20.41
N GLY A 273 8.58 31.30 -19.39
CA GLY A 273 8.63 32.22 -18.27
C GLY A 273 9.12 33.59 -18.75
N PRO A 274 8.62 34.68 -18.13
CA PRO A 274 9.03 36.02 -18.50
C PRO A 274 10.50 36.29 -18.10
N ASP A 275 11.18 36.97 -19.01
CA ASP A 275 12.51 37.57 -18.92
C ASP A 275 12.58 38.55 -17.72
N GLU A 276 13.05 38.07 -16.56
CA GLU A 276 13.41 38.94 -15.43
C GLU A 276 14.83 39.49 -15.62
N ARG A 277 14.88 40.59 -16.37
CA ARG A 277 15.96 41.57 -16.27
C ARG A 277 15.82 42.37 -14.97
N ARG A 278 16.98 42.70 -14.40
CA ARG A 278 17.26 43.66 -13.29
C ARG A 278 17.17 43.03 -11.90
N ALA A 279 18.08 43.27 -10.96
CA ALA A 279 19.11 44.28 -10.85
C ALA A 279 20.30 43.73 -10.06
N ALA A 280 21.50 44.12 -10.48
CA ALA A 280 22.66 44.13 -9.63
C ALA A 280 22.42 45.12 -8.49
N SER A 281 22.57 44.68 -7.26
CA SER A 281 22.86 45.56 -6.13
C SER A 281 23.95 44.91 -5.29
N ASP A 282 25.17 45.37 -5.56
CA ASP A 282 26.29 45.30 -4.66
C ASP A 282 25.86 45.81 -3.28
N ALA A 283 26.04 44.97 -2.27
CA ALA A 283 26.04 45.39 -0.88
C ALA A 283 27.21 44.69 -0.19
N GLU A 284 28.30 45.43 -0.07
CA GLU A 284 29.39 45.18 0.87
C GLU A 284 28.81 44.91 2.26
N SER A 285 28.98 43.68 2.76
CA SER A 285 28.75 43.35 4.16
C SER A 285 30.09 43.06 4.80
N THR A 286 30.61 44.06 5.50
CA THR A 286 31.74 43.99 6.41
C THR A 286 31.48 42.92 7.48
N ASN A 287 32.16 41.78 7.38
CA ASN A 287 32.09 40.75 8.41
C ASN A 287 32.88 41.21 9.65
N SER A 288 32.10 41.61 10.66
CA SER A 288 32.53 41.82 12.02
C SER A 288 33.00 40.51 12.64
N VAL A 289 34.21 40.54 13.21
CA VAL A 289 34.80 39.45 14.01
C VAL A 289 33.91 39.17 15.22
N PRO A 290 33.47 37.92 15.46
CA PRO A 290 32.72 37.58 16.67
C PRO A 290 33.63 37.58 17.91
N PRO A 291 33.10 37.94 19.10
CA PRO A 291 33.88 38.01 20.32
C PRO A 291 34.29 36.61 20.80
N ARG A 292 35.59 36.42 21.02
CA ARG A 292 36.18 35.24 21.67
C ARG A 292 35.54 35.01 23.05
N LEU A 293 34.79 33.91 23.17
CA LEU A 293 34.34 33.37 24.45
C LEU A 293 35.56 33.00 25.30
N ARG A 294 35.78 33.74 26.39
CA ARG A 294 36.78 33.41 27.41
C ARG A 294 36.25 32.24 28.24
N TYR A 295 36.79 31.04 28.03
CA TYR A 295 36.63 29.92 28.94
C TYR A 295 37.26 30.26 30.30
N ARG A 296 36.42 30.43 31.32
CA ARG A 296 36.82 30.60 32.71
C ARG A 296 37.14 29.20 33.28
N LYS A 297 38.42 28.83 33.30
CA LYS A 297 38.90 27.64 34.03
C LYS A 297 38.60 27.84 35.53
N THR A 298 37.64 27.10 36.05
CA THR A 298 37.48 26.89 37.50
C THR A 298 38.37 25.72 37.89
N SER A 299 39.47 26.00 38.60
CA SER A 299 40.30 24.99 39.25
C SER A 299 39.51 24.33 40.40
N PRO A 300 39.50 23.00 40.53
CA PRO A 300 38.96 22.35 41.72
C PRO A 300 39.91 22.58 42.90
N GLY A 301 39.34 23.11 43.99
CA GLY A 301 40.01 23.24 45.28
C GLY A 301 40.46 21.88 45.79
N ARG A 302 41.76 21.77 46.07
CA ARG A 302 42.37 20.62 46.72
C ARG A 302 42.05 20.72 48.21
N HIS A 303 41.23 19.80 48.72
CA HIS A 303 41.13 19.53 50.14
C HIS A 303 42.09 18.39 50.50
N GLN A 304 42.68 18.55 51.70
CA GLN A 304 43.69 17.74 52.39
C GLN A 304 45.14 18.13 52.12
#